data_AF-A0A2V5LUI0-F1
#
_entry.id   AF-A0A2V5LUI0-F1
#
_cell.length_a   1.000
_cell.length_b   1.000
_cell.length_c   1.000
_cell.angle_alpha   90.00
_cell.angle_beta   90.00
_cell.angle_gamma   90.00
#
_symmetry.space_group_name_H-M   'P 1'
#
loop_
_entity.id
_entity.type
_entity.pdbx_description
1 polymer ?
#
loop_
_entity_poly.entity_id
_entity_poly.type
_entity_poly.pdbx_seq_one_letter_code
_entity_poly.pdbx_strand_id
1 'polypeptide(L)'
;MKNNHASPKTRRANGSRMRQNQTQERELLSALKAFKNGDFTARLPEDWSGISGQIAETFNKVIETNQRLAKELERITRSVGKEGRITERASLGNLSNCWAEAIGSVNDLIGNL
;
A
#
# COMPACT_ATOMS: atom_id res chain seq x y z
N MET A 1 -14.50 -38.13 33.55
CA MET A 1 -14.29 -37.55 32.20
C MET A 1 -15.22 -36.35 32.06
N LYS A 2 -14.69 -35.11 32.01
CA LYS A 2 -15.52 -33.89 31.90
C LYS A 2 -15.84 -33.65 30.42
N ASN A 3 -17.05 -33.99 29.99
CA ASN A 3 -17.49 -33.81 28.60
C ASN A 3 -17.78 -32.33 28.32
N ASN A 4 -16.91 -31.69 27.53
CA ASN A 4 -17.05 -30.33 27.03
C ASN A 4 -18.29 -30.18 26.13
N HIS A 5 -19.40 -29.69 26.69
CA HIS A 5 -20.59 -29.27 25.94
C HIS A 5 -20.46 -27.79 25.55
N ALA A 6 -19.69 -27.52 24.49
CA ALA A 6 -19.70 -26.19 23.89
C ALA A 6 -21.08 -25.93 23.26
N SER A 7 -21.77 -24.88 23.71
CA SER A 7 -23.12 -24.52 23.28
C SER A 7 -23.21 -24.25 21.76
N PRO A 8 -24.33 -24.58 21.09
CA PRO A 8 -24.49 -24.43 19.63
C PRO A 8 -24.22 -23.01 19.09
N LYS A 9 -24.50 -21.98 19.90
CA LYS A 9 -24.27 -20.56 19.57
C LYS A 9 -22.77 -20.26 19.37
N THR A 10 -21.90 -20.85 20.19
CA THR A 10 -20.45 -20.63 20.16
C THR A 10 -19.79 -21.27 18.93
N ARG A 11 -20.29 -22.45 18.49
CA ARG A 11 -19.78 -23.11 17.27
C ARG A 11 -20.11 -22.33 15.99
N ARG A 12 -21.29 -21.69 15.92
CA ARG A 12 -21.69 -20.87 14.76
C ARG A 12 -20.85 -19.60 14.63
N ALA A 13 -20.60 -18.90 15.74
CA ALA A 13 -19.78 -17.68 15.75
C ALA A 13 -18.31 -17.93 15.34
N ASN A 14 -17.74 -19.09 15.72
CA ASN A 14 -16.40 -19.46 15.26
C ASN A 14 -16.37 -19.74 13.75
N GLY A 15 -17.41 -20.39 13.21
CA GLY A 15 -17.50 -20.66 11.77
C GLY A 15 -17.60 -19.38 10.93
N SER A 16 -18.39 -18.39 11.35
CA SER A 16 -18.49 -17.10 10.65
C SER A 16 -17.16 -16.34 10.68
N ARG A 17 -16.49 -16.31 11.83
CA ARG A 17 -15.19 -15.64 11.98
C ARG A 17 -14.09 -16.27 11.13
N MET A 18 -14.02 -17.61 11.08
CA MET A 18 -13.06 -18.32 10.22
C MET A 18 -13.28 -18.00 8.73
N ARG A 19 -14.54 -17.95 8.28
CA ARG A 19 -14.86 -17.60 6.89
C ARG A 19 -14.49 -16.16 6.56
N GLN A 20 -14.75 -15.23 7.48
CA GLN A 20 -14.36 -13.83 7.32
C GLN A 20 -12.84 -13.70 7.19
N ASN A 21 -12.06 -14.34 8.08
CA ASN A 21 -10.60 -14.32 8.01
C ASN A 21 -10.09 -14.86 6.66
N GLN A 22 -10.65 -15.98 6.17
CA GLN A 22 -10.26 -16.54 4.89
C GLN A 22 -10.57 -15.61 3.70
N THR A 23 -11.67 -14.84 3.77
CA THR A 23 -11.97 -13.80 2.78
C THR A 23 -10.93 -12.68 2.83
N GLN A 24 -10.62 -12.17 4.03
CA GLN A 24 -9.62 -11.10 4.22
C GLN A 24 -8.23 -11.51 3.72
N GLU A 25 -7.80 -12.74 4.00
CA GLU A 25 -6.52 -13.28 3.51
C GLU A 25 -6.47 -13.34 1.98
N ARG A 26 -7.57 -13.71 1.33
CA ARG A 26 -7.67 -13.75 -0.14
C ARG A 26 -7.63 -12.35 -0.75
N GLU A 27 -8.32 -11.40 -0.15
CA GLU A 27 -8.33 -10.00 -0.57
C GLU A 27 -6.94 -9.38 -0.42
N LEU A 28 -6.25 -9.62 0.71
CA LEU A 28 -4.86 -9.21 0.92
C LEU A 28 -3.92 -9.82 -0.10
N LEU A 29 -4.03 -11.12 -0.37
CA LEU A 29 -3.19 -11.78 -1.38
C LEU A 29 -3.43 -11.19 -2.78
N SER A 30 -4.69 -10.90 -3.14
CA SER A 30 -5.03 -10.26 -4.40
C SER A 30 -4.41 -8.87 -4.51
N ALA A 31 -4.53 -8.06 -3.46
CA ALA A 31 -3.98 -6.73 -3.41
C ALA A 31 -2.44 -6.73 -3.48
N LEU A 32 -1.77 -7.66 -2.79
CA LEU A 32 -0.31 -7.85 -2.89
C LEU A 32 0.13 -8.27 -4.29
N LYS A 33 -0.64 -9.11 -4.98
CA LYS A 33 -0.36 -9.47 -6.39
C LYS A 33 -0.50 -8.28 -7.32
N ALA A 34 -1.52 -7.44 -7.13
CA ALA A 34 -1.70 -6.20 -7.88
C ALA A 34 -0.50 -5.26 -7.64
N PHE A 35 -0.14 -5.03 -6.38
CA PHE A 35 1.02 -4.22 -6.00
C PHE A 35 2.32 -4.72 -6.62
N LYS A 36 2.58 -6.04 -6.55
CA LYS A 36 3.73 -6.68 -7.19
C LYS A 36 3.81 -6.38 -8.69
N ASN A 37 2.66 -6.27 -9.36
CA ASN A 37 2.58 -5.98 -10.79
C ASN A 37 2.59 -4.47 -11.12
N GLY A 38 2.84 -3.61 -10.12
CA GLY A 38 2.87 -2.16 -10.28
C GLY A 38 1.49 -1.49 -10.32
N ASP A 39 0.42 -2.19 -9.98
CA ASP A 39 -0.90 -1.59 -9.85
C ASP A 39 -1.03 -0.90 -8.48
N PHE A 40 -0.78 0.41 -8.48
CA PHE A 40 -0.91 1.25 -7.30
C PHE A 40 -2.33 1.81 -7.09
N THR A 41 -3.34 1.31 -7.83
CA THR A 41 -4.75 1.66 -7.64
C THR A 41 -5.49 0.66 -6.76
N ALA A 42 -4.92 -0.53 -6.54
CA ALA A 42 -5.48 -1.55 -5.65
C ALA A 42 -5.67 -1.02 -4.22
N ARG A 43 -6.78 -1.40 -3.58
CA ARG A 43 -7.11 -1.04 -2.19
C ARG A 43 -7.69 -2.23 -1.45
N LEU A 44 -7.42 -2.30 -0.15
CA LEU A 44 -8.10 -3.18 0.79
C LEU A 44 -9.32 -2.48 1.40
N PRO A 45 -10.39 -3.23 1.76
CA PRO A 45 -11.57 -2.66 2.42
C PRO A 45 -11.24 -2.00 3.76
N GLU A 46 -11.89 -0.88 4.05
CA GLU A 46 -11.67 -0.09 5.28
C GLU A 46 -12.57 -0.54 6.46
N ASP A 47 -13.55 -1.41 6.20
CA ASP A 47 -14.50 -1.91 7.20
C ASP A 47 -13.96 -3.10 8.02
N TRP A 48 -12.73 -3.54 7.73
CA TRP A 48 -12.05 -4.57 8.51
C TRP A 48 -11.72 -4.05 9.91
N SER A 49 -11.84 -4.91 10.91
CA SER A 49 -11.54 -4.57 12.30
C SER A 49 -10.33 -5.33 12.85
N GLY A 50 -9.80 -4.86 13.98
CA GLY A 50 -8.65 -5.47 14.65
C GLY A 50 -7.37 -5.38 13.82
N ILE A 51 -6.53 -6.42 13.90
CA ILE A 51 -5.26 -6.47 13.16
C ILE A 51 -5.48 -6.46 11.65
N SER A 52 -6.53 -7.10 11.14
CA SER A 52 -6.86 -7.05 9.72
C SER A 52 -7.09 -5.61 9.25
N GLY A 53 -7.83 -4.81 10.02
CA GLY A 53 -8.04 -3.39 9.71
C GLY A 53 -6.73 -2.58 9.68
N GLN A 54 -5.84 -2.81 10.65
CA GLN A 54 -4.52 -2.16 10.67
C GLN A 54 -3.64 -2.55 9.46
N ILE A 55 -3.72 -3.82 9.04
CA ILE A 55 -3.05 -4.30 7.82
C ILE A 55 -3.62 -3.56 6.59
N ALA A 56 -4.95 -3.48 6.47
CA ALA A 56 -5.61 -2.80 5.35
C ALA A 56 -5.22 -1.32 5.27
N GLU A 57 -5.28 -0.61 6.38
CA GLU A 57 -4.88 0.79 6.48
C GLU A 57 -3.40 0.98 6.10
N THR A 58 -2.51 0.17 6.68
CA THR A 58 -1.07 0.27 6.43
C THR A 58 -0.74 -0.01 4.97
N PHE A 59 -1.33 -1.07 4.40
CA PHE A 59 -1.16 -1.44 3.00
C PHE A 59 -1.64 -0.32 2.07
N ASN A 60 -2.83 0.24 2.32
CA ASN A 60 -3.38 1.32 1.51
C ASN A 60 -2.45 2.56 1.52
N LYS A 61 -1.87 2.93 2.67
CA LYS A 61 -0.89 4.03 2.79
C LYS A 61 0.41 3.75 2.03
N VAL A 62 0.91 2.51 2.07
CA VAL A 62 2.10 2.10 1.30
C VAL A 62 1.83 2.24 -0.20
N ILE A 63 0.68 1.75 -0.67
CA ILE A 63 0.31 1.88 -2.08
C ILE A 63 0.11 3.34 -2.50
N GLU A 64 -0.54 4.16 -1.68
CA GLU A 64 -0.71 5.58 -1.95
C GLU A 64 0.63 6.29 -2.13
N THR A 65 1.61 5.96 -1.29
CA THR A 65 2.98 6.50 -1.40
C THR A 65 3.63 6.11 -2.73
N ASN A 66 3.51 4.85 -3.14
CA ASN A 66 4.00 4.37 -4.43
C ASN A 66 3.30 5.06 -5.61
N GLN A 67 1.98 5.27 -5.51
CA GLN A 67 1.20 5.98 -6.52
C GLN A 67 1.67 7.43 -6.67
N ARG A 68 1.95 8.11 -5.55
CA ARG A 68 2.48 9.49 -5.56
C ARG A 68 3.89 9.54 -6.16
N LEU A 69 4.76 8.59 -5.81
CA LEU A 69 6.09 8.48 -6.41
C LEU A 69 6.03 8.32 -7.93
N ALA A 70 5.22 7.38 -8.42
CA ALA A 70 5.08 7.15 -9.87
C ALA A 70 4.63 8.43 -10.61
N LYS A 71 3.60 9.12 -10.08
CA LYS A 71 3.12 10.39 -10.65
C LYS A 71 4.20 11.48 -10.66
N GLU A 72 4.99 11.56 -9.60
CA GLU A 72 6.05 12.57 -9.50
C GLU A 72 7.19 12.30 -10.48
N LEU A 73 7.57 11.04 -10.67
CA LEU A 73 8.56 10.65 -11.68
C LEU A 73 8.08 10.97 -13.09
N GLU A 74 6.80 10.72 -13.40
CA GLU A 74 6.21 11.10 -14.68
C GLU A 74 6.21 12.61 -14.90
N ARG A 75 5.85 13.38 -13.86
CA ARG A 75 5.86 14.85 -13.89
C ARG A 75 7.25 15.39 -14.18
N ILE A 76 8.26 14.91 -13.46
CA ILE A 76 9.65 15.35 -13.61
C ILE A 76 10.23 14.94 -14.95
N THR A 77 9.96 13.71 -15.40
CA THR A 77 10.36 13.25 -16.74
C THR A 77 9.83 14.17 -17.84
N ARG A 78 8.58 14.65 -17.70
CA ARG A 78 8.01 15.63 -18.64
C ARG A 78 8.68 16.99 -18.53
N SER A 79 8.77 17.53 -17.31
CA SER A 79 9.26 18.88 -17.07
C SER A 79 10.73 19.06 -17.44
N VAL A 80 11.61 18.21 -16.91
CA VAL A 80 13.06 18.28 -17.17
C VAL A 80 13.37 17.72 -18.56
N GLY A 81 12.82 16.56 -18.91
CA GLY A 81 13.19 15.85 -20.12
C GLY A 81 12.55 16.37 -21.41
N LYS A 82 11.28 16.79 -21.38
CA LYS A 82 10.56 17.25 -22.58
C LYS A 82 10.44 18.76 -22.68
N GLU A 83 10.24 19.45 -21.55
CA GLU A 83 10.10 20.91 -21.51
C GLU A 83 11.43 21.63 -21.25
N GLY A 84 12.51 20.90 -20.93
CA GLY A 84 13.84 21.46 -20.70
C GLY A 84 13.97 22.26 -19.41
N ARG A 85 13.04 22.11 -18.45
CA ARG A 85 13.05 22.83 -17.17
C ARG A 85 14.00 22.19 -16.15
N ILE A 86 15.31 22.23 -16.41
CA ILE A 86 16.35 21.58 -15.59
C ILE A 86 16.49 22.12 -14.15
N THR A 87 15.83 23.25 -13.85
CA THR A 87 15.80 23.80 -12.49
C THR A 87 14.74 23.15 -11.60
N GLU A 88 13.76 22.44 -12.17
CA GLU A 88 12.72 21.75 -11.40
C GLU A 88 13.26 20.51 -10.70
N ARG A 89 12.73 20.23 -9.50
CA ARG A 89 13.15 19.13 -8.64
C ARG A 89 11.96 18.26 -8.26
N ALA A 90 12.22 16.97 -8.12
CA ALA A 90 11.28 15.98 -7.62
C ALA A 90 11.02 16.19 -6.13
N SER A 91 9.76 16.03 -5.70
CA SER A 91 9.38 16.06 -4.30
C SER A 91 8.16 15.19 -4.00
N LEU A 92 8.20 14.48 -2.88
CA LEU A 92 7.04 13.74 -2.34
C LEU A 92 6.51 14.32 -1.03
N GLY A 93 6.86 15.58 -0.73
CA GLY A 93 6.55 16.21 0.55
C GLY A 93 7.33 15.56 1.69
N ASN A 94 6.69 15.45 2.86
CA ASN A 94 7.35 15.04 4.11
C ASN A 94 7.48 13.51 4.27
N LEU A 95 8.02 12.81 3.28
CA LEU A 95 8.40 11.41 3.42
C LEU A 95 9.82 11.31 4.02
N SER A 96 10.04 10.31 4.87
CA SER A 96 11.33 10.05 5.52
C SER A 96 12.00 8.79 4.98
N ASN A 97 13.28 8.61 5.37
CA ASN A 97 14.08 7.42 5.10
C ASN A 97 14.30 7.18 3.60
N CYS A 98 14.19 5.92 3.17
CA CYS A 98 14.52 5.44 1.83
C CYS A 98 13.81 6.22 0.71
N TRP A 99 12.62 6.75 0.97
CA TRP A 99 11.88 7.56 0.00
C TRP A 99 12.53 8.92 -0.25
N ALA A 100 13.02 9.56 0.81
CA ALA A 100 13.73 10.83 0.69
C ALA A 100 15.05 10.63 -0.06
N GLU A 101 15.76 9.54 0.22
CA GLU A 101 17.01 9.19 -0.48
C GLU A 101 16.79 8.93 -1.98
N ALA A 102 15.73 8.20 -2.35
CA ALA A 102 15.39 7.93 -3.74
C ALA A 102 15.07 9.22 -4.51
N ILE A 103 14.30 10.13 -3.91
CA ILE A 103 14.03 11.46 -4.49
C ILE A 103 15.30 12.31 -4.56
N GLY A 104 16.17 12.23 -3.55
CA GLY A 104 17.49 12.84 -3.56
C GLY A 104 18.33 12.40 -4.75
N SER A 105 18.41 11.08 -4.98
CA SER A 105 19.15 10.52 -6.12
C SER A 105 18.62 11.00 -7.48
N VAL A 106 17.29 11.12 -7.64
CA VAL A 106 16.70 11.70 -8.86
C VAL A 106 17.09 13.16 -9.01
N ASN A 107 17.06 13.94 -7.92
CA ASN A 107 17.44 15.34 -7.94
C ASN A 107 18.92 15.54 -8.23
N ASP A 108 19.80 14.66 -7.74
CA ASP A 108 21.24 14.70 -8.04
C ASP A 108 21.49 14.44 -9.52
N LEU A 109 20.78 13.48 -10.13
CA LEU A 109 20.84 13.23 -11.58
C LEU A 109 20.42 14.47 -12.38
N ILE A 110 19.34 15.16 -12.00
CA ILE A 110 18.88 16.39 -12.66
C ILE A 110 19.92 17.51 -12.52
N GLY A 111 20.57 17.63 -11.34
CA GLY A 111 21.57 18.66 -11.09
C GLY A 111 22.86 18.49 -11.91
N ASN A 112 23.09 17.32 -12.49
CA ASN A 112 24.22 17.01 -13.35
C ASN A 112 23.91 17.17 -14.86
N LEU A 113 22.71 17.63 -15.22
CA LEU A 113 22.30 17.97 -16.59
C LEU A 113 22.55 19.45 -16.88
#